data_AF-A0A949UG29-F1
#
_entry.id   AF-A0A949UG29-F1
#
_cell.length_a   1.000
_cell.length_b   1.000
_cell.length_c   1.000
_cell.angle_alpha   90.00
_cell.angle_beta   90.00
_cell.angle_gamma   90.00
#
_symmetry.space_group_name_H-M   'P 1'
#
loop_
_entity.id
_entity.type
_entity.pdbx_description
1 polymer ?
#
loop_
_entity_poly.entity_id
_entity_poly.type
_entity_poly.pdbx_seq_one_letter_code
_entity_poly.pdbx_strand_id
1 'polypeptide(L)'
;MGRGACVVFLTFLLVGCGNSRSQPPVGFINNTKHSDADLGKIWSAAQNSLAAAIDLNPLQSGADSSSDILPGDPRTLSVQPHQLRVSPESDISSAALVAASGVFRANPTGLIPCPQNCKVRYTTAYSLYQPGAISYAASWESSENNFRDILQYEFENQILFALGYDVSWR
;
A
#
# COMPACT_ATOMS: atom_id res chain seq x y z
N MET A 1 62.52 -36.10 -24.05
CA MET A 1 63.05 -36.23 -22.66
C MET A 1 63.31 -34.82 -22.15
N GLY A 2 62.78 -34.48 -20.97
CA GLY A 2 62.99 -33.16 -20.35
C GLY A 2 61.75 -32.67 -19.62
N ARG A 3 61.47 -33.26 -18.45
CA ARG A 3 60.46 -32.82 -17.49
C ARG A 3 61.01 -31.64 -16.70
N GLY A 4 60.19 -30.62 -16.45
CA GLY A 4 60.43 -29.57 -15.46
C GLY A 4 59.09 -29.06 -14.94
N ALA A 5 58.84 -29.29 -13.65
CA ALA A 5 57.56 -29.12 -12.97
C ALA A 5 57.42 -27.76 -12.26
N CYS A 6 56.16 -27.45 -11.90
CA CYS A 6 55.67 -26.40 -10.98
C CYS A 6 55.79 -24.95 -11.50
N VAL A 7 54.75 -24.11 -11.48
CA VAL A 7 54.00 -23.68 -10.30
C VAL A 7 52.52 -23.43 -10.63
N VAL A 8 51.66 -23.87 -9.72
CA VAL A 8 50.22 -23.62 -9.63
C VAL A 8 49.94 -22.16 -9.28
N PHE A 9 49.08 -21.48 -10.03
CA PHE A 9 48.23 -20.42 -9.48
C PHE A 9 46.79 -20.65 -9.94
N LEU A 10 46.08 -21.41 -9.12
CA LEU A 10 44.61 -21.43 -9.06
C LEU A 10 44.15 -20.01 -8.70
N THR A 11 43.49 -19.32 -9.62
CA THR A 11 42.66 -18.16 -9.28
C THR A 11 41.20 -18.57 -9.44
N PHE A 12 40.69 -19.28 -8.43
CA PHE A 12 39.25 -19.40 -8.22
C PHE A 12 38.73 -18.03 -7.79
N LEU A 13 38.25 -17.23 -8.75
CA LEU A 13 37.39 -16.10 -8.45
C LEU A 13 36.01 -16.66 -8.06
N LEU A 14 35.89 -17.00 -6.77
CA LEU A 14 34.63 -17.15 -6.09
C LEU A 14 33.93 -15.78 -6.05
N VAL A 15 33.17 -15.45 -7.10
CA VAL A 15 32.13 -14.41 -6.99
C VAL A 15 30.96 -15.03 -6.25
N GLY A 16 31.10 -15.09 -4.93
CA GLY A 16 30.05 -15.49 -4.02
C GLY A 16 29.05 -14.35 -3.80
N CYS A 17 27.78 -14.69 -4.04
CA CYS A 17 26.61 -14.22 -3.30
C CYS A 17 26.31 -12.71 -3.25
N GLY A 18 25.60 -12.24 -4.26
CA GLY A 18 24.67 -11.13 -4.12
C GLY A 18 23.31 -11.56 -4.67
N ASN A 19 22.47 -12.17 -3.84
CA ASN A 19 21.03 -12.25 -4.10
C ASN A 19 20.45 -10.83 -3.99
N SER A 20 20.84 -9.94 -4.90
CA SER A 20 20.12 -8.71 -5.15
C SER A 20 18.79 -9.15 -5.72
N ARG A 21 17.81 -9.43 -4.85
CA ARG A 21 16.41 -9.45 -5.25
C ARG A 21 16.20 -8.11 -5.93
N SER A 22 16.17 -8.12 -7.27
CA SER A 22 15.90 -6.93 -8.06
C SER A 22 14.64 -6.32 -7.48
N GLN A 23 14.75 -5.11 -6.93
CA GLN A 23 13.60 -4.37 -6.47
C GLN A 23 12.61 -4.29 -7.65
N PRO A 24 11.30 -4.49 -7.44
CA PRO A 24 10.35 -4.40 -8.53
C PRO A 24 10.47 -3.04 -9.23
N PRO A 25 10.25 -2.94 -10.55
CA PRO A 25 10.26 -1.66 -11.26
C PRO A 25 9.40 -0.60 -10.56
N VAL A 26 9.87 0.65 -10.58
CA VAL A 26 9.08 1.79 -10.08
C VAL A 26 7.84 1.96 -10.95
N GLY A 27 6.68 2.14 -10.32
CA GLY A 27 5.40 2.40 -10.97
C GLY A 27 4.22 1.67 -10.32
N PHE A 28 3.06 1.80 -10.95
CA PHE A 28 1.82 1.15 -10.56
C PHE A 28 1.50 -0.03 -11.48
N ILE A 29 0.80 -1.04 -10.95
CA ILE A 29 -0.01 -1.95 -11.76
C ILE A 29 -1.44 -1.41 -11.68
N ASN A 30 -1.79 -0.56 -12.63
CA ASN A 30 -3.02 0.22 -12.61
C ASN A 30 -4.17 -0.52 -13.27
N ASN A 31 -5.15 -0.95 -12.47
CA ASN A 31 -6.41 -1.54 -12.92
C ASN A 31 -7.60 -0.59 -12.69
N THR A 32 -7.34 0.70 -12.48
CA THR A 32 -8.36 1.73 -12.24
C THR A 32 -8.83 2.34 -13.57
N LYS A 33 -9.90 3.13 -13.52
CA LYS A 33 -10.29 3.99 -14.66
C LYS A 33 -9.42 5.24 -14.83
N HIS A 34 -8.52 5.53 -13.89
CA HIS A 34 -7.66 6.71 -13.88
C HIS A 34 -6.30 6.42 -14.51
N SER A 35 -5.61 7.45 -14.98
CA SER A 35 -4.26 7.29 -15.55
C SER A 35 -3.19 7.12 -14.46
N ASP A 36 -2.04 6.52 -14.81
CA ASP A 36 -0.88 6.46 -13.89
C ASP A 36 -0.43 7.85 -13.45
N ALA A 37 -0.61 8.87 -14.30
CA ALA A 37 -0.32 10.26 -13.96
C ALA A 37 -1.26 10.79 -12.86
N ASP A 38 -2.53 10.39 -12.87
CA ASP A 38 -3.47 10.77 -11.82
C ASP A 38 -3.15 10.04 -10.51
N LEU A 39 -2.83 8.74 -10.58
CA LEU A 39 -2.34 8.00 -9.41
C LEU A 39 -1.05 8.63 -8.85
N GLY A 40 -0.14 9.08 -9.71
CA GLY A 40 1.08 9.79 -9.33
C GLY A 40 0.83 11.11 -8.60
N LYS A 41 -0.21 11.87 -8.97
CA LYS A 41 -0.61 13.09 -8.24
C LYS A 41 -1.11 12.76 -6.83
N ILE A 42 -1.92 11.71 -6.69
CA ILE A 42 -2.44 11.26 -5.40
C ILE A 42 -1.31 10.73 -4.52
N TRP A 43 -0.38 9.96 -5.10
CA TRP A 43 0.83 9.52 -4.41
C TRP A 43 1.66 10.70 -3.90
N SER A 44 1.89 11.70 -4.74
CA SER A 44 2.62 12.91 -4.35
C SER A 44 1.89 13.68 -3.24
N ALA A 45 0.55 13.72 -3.27
CA ALA A 45 -0.24 14.31 -2.20
C ALA A 45 -0.07 13.55 -0.87
N ALA A 46 -0.09 12.22 -0.90
CA ALA A 46 0.19 11.37 0.27
C ALA A 46 1.61 11.62 0.82
N GLN A 47 2.62 11.69 -0.04
CA GLN A 47 4.00 12.00 0.39
C GLN A 47 4.09 13.36 1.09
N ASN A 48 3.48 14.39 0.49
CA ASN A 48 3.48 15.75 1.06
C ASN A 48 2.69 15.83 2.38
N SER A 49 1.57 15.13 2.48
CA SER A 49 0.77 14.99 3.70
C SER A 49 1.63 14.43 4.84
N LEU A 50 2.26 13.28 4.62
CA LEU A 50 3.11 12.62 5.61
C LEU A 50 4.41 13.38 5.92
N ALA A 51 4.93 14.15 4.96
CA ALA A 51 6.08 15.03 5.20
C ALA A 51 5.73 16.20 6.13
N ALA A 52 4.45 16.55 6.26
CA ALA A 52 3.97 17.61 7.15
C ALA A 52 3.60 17.07 8.54
N ALA A 53 2.82 15.99 8.61
CA ALA A 53 2.40 15.34 9.86
C ALA A 53 1.98 13.88 9.61
N ILE A 54 2.12 13.03 10.63
CA ILE A 54 1.70 11.62 10.55
C ILE A 54 0.73 11.33 11.70
N ASP A 55 -0.52 11.01 11.38
CA ASP A 55 -1.50 10.50 12.35
C ASP A 55 -1.47 8.97 12.37
N LEU A 56 -0.72 8.34 13.27
CA LEU A 56 -0.56 6.88 13.21
C LEU A 56 -1.80 6.10 13.66
N ASN A 57 -2.69 6.71 14.43
CA ASN A 57 -3.77 6.00 15.10
C ASN A 57 -5.14 6.69 14.93
N PRO A 58 -5.56 7.03 13.70
CA PRO A 58 -6.81 7.75 13.47
C PRO A 58 -8.01 6.96 14.00
N LEU A 59 -7.96 5.63 13.96
CA LEU A 59 -9.03 4.74 14.43
C LEU A 59 -9.06 4.54 15.96
N GLN A 60 -7.99 4.85 16.70
CA GLN A 60 -7.98 4.76 18.18
C GLN A 60 -8.57 6.00 18.86
N SER A 61 -8.59 7.13 18.16
CA SER A 61 -9.05 8.43 18.69
C SER A 61 -10.52 8.46 19.14
N GLY A 62 -11.33 7.47 18.75
CA GLY A 62 -12.72 7.31 19.21
C GLY A 62 -12.90 6.70 20.60
N ALA A 63 -11.82 6.29 21.28
CA ALA A 63 -11.87 5.51 22.53
C ALA A 63 -11.03 6.12 23.68
N ASP A 64 -11.08 7.44 23.88
CA ASP A 64 -10.37 8.18 24.95
C ASP A 64 -8.83 8.20 24.86
N SER A 65 -8.27 7.97 23.66
CA SER A 65 -6.83 8.13 23.40
C SER A 65 -6.57 9.40 22.58
N SER A 66 -5.58 10.19 22.98
CA SER A 66 -5.10 11.33 22.19
C SER A 66 -4.61 10.84 20.84
N SER A 67 -5.01 11.48 19.74
CA SER A 67 -4.46 11.22 18.40
C SER A 67 -2.93 11.21 18.47
N ASP A 68 -2.33 10.10 18.03
CA ASP A 68 -0.88 9.89 18.01
C ASP A 68 -0.31 10.59 16.77
N ILE A 69 -0.29 11.93 16.84
CA ILE A 69 0.24 12.78 15.79
C ILE A 69 1.75 12.93 15.99
N LEU A 70 2.50 12.29 15.11
CA LEU A 70 3.94 12.48 15.01
C LEU A 70 4.28 13.67 14.12
N PRO A 71 5.46 14.29 14.32
CA PRO A 71 6.03 15.20 13.33
C PRO A 71 6.12 14.52 11.95
N GLY A 72 5.96 15.31 10.89
CA GLY A 72 6.12 14.80 9.53
C GLY A 72 7.51 14.20 9.27
N ASP A 73 7.57 13.24 8.35
CA ASP A 73 8.81 12.55 7.96
C ASP A 73 9.21 12.91 6.52
N PRO A 74 10.27 13.70 6.29
CA PRO A 74 10.68 14.10 4.94
C PRO A 74 11.16 12.93 4.08
N ARG A 75 11.46 11.75 4.66
CA ARG A 75 11.83 10.56 3.88
C ARG A 75 10.69 10.10 2.97
N THR A 76 9.43 10.41 3.31
CA THR A 76 8.23 10.06 2.53
C THR A 76 8.33 10.56 1.09
N LEU A 77 8.91 11.75 0.87
CA LEU A 77 9.11 12.39 -0.43
C LEU A 77 9.99 11.57 -1.39
N SER A 78 10.82 10.67 -0.85
CA SER A 78 11.71 9.81 -1.64
C SER A 78 11.12 8.41 -1.93
N VAL A 79 10.03 8.03 -1.26
CA VAL A 79 9.43 6.70 -1.42
C VAL A 79 8.74 6.60 -2.77
N GLN A 80 9.14 5.62 -3.57
CA GLN A 80 8.56 5.34 -4.88
C GLN A 80 7.59 4.15 -4.79
N PRO A 81 6.50 4.14 -5.59
CA PRO A 81 5.68 2.95 -5.74
C PRO A 81 6.49 1.90 -6.53
N HIS A 82 6.56 0.66 -6.07
CA HIS A 82 7.31 -0.41 -6.75
C HIS A 82 6.35 -1.52 -7.20
N GLN A 83 5.85 -1.43 -8.42
CA GLN A 83 4.77 -2.25 -8.97
C GLN A 83 3.56 -2.34 -8.02
N LEU A 84 3.19 -1.22 -7.40
CA LEU A 84 2.05 -1.16 -6.48
C LEU A 84 0.76 -1.39 -7.27
N ARG A 85 0.06 -2.49 -7.01
CA ARG A 85 -1.22 -2.77 -7.65
C ARG A 85 -2.30 -1.89 -7.06
N VAL A 86 -3.07 -1.22 -7.91
CA VAL A 86 -4.24 -0.44 -7.48
C VAL A 86 -5.44 -0.95 -8.26
N SER A 87 -6.47 -1.45 -7.57
CA SER A 87 -7.56 -2.17 -8.22
C SER A 87 -8.91 -1.91 -7.56
N PRO A 88 -9.97 -1.67 -8.34
CA PRO A 88 -11.32 -1.66 -7.81
C PRO A 88 -11.81 -3.08 -7.53
N GLU A 89 -12.66 -3.22 -6.52
CA GLU A 89 -13.41 -4.43 -6.19
C GLU A 89 -14.91 -4.14 -6.19
N SER A 90 -15.71 -5.14 -6.59
CA SER A 90 -17.16 -5.00 -6.61
C SER A 90 -17.71 -4.75 -5.21
N ASP A 91 -18.53 -3.72 -5.08
CA ASP A 91 -19.28 -3.43 -3.86
C ASP A 91 -20.10 -4.64 -3.42
N ILE A 92 -20.12 -4.91 -2.10
CA ILE A 92 -21.09 -5.84 -1.53
C ILE A 92 -22.51 -5.32 -1.75
N SER A 93 -23.48 -6.21 -1.89
CA SER A 93 -24.87 -5.78 -2.00
C SER A 93 -25.41 -5.31 -0.65
N SER A 94 -26.38 -4.39 -0.69
CA SER A 94 -27.17 -3.95 0.47
C SER A 94 -27.74 -5.15 1.24
N ALA A 95 -28.28 -6.13 0.52
CA ALA A 95 -28.83 -7.35 1.13
C ALA A 95 -27.76 -8.16 1.88
N ALA A 96 -26.56 -8.30 1.29
CA ALA A 96 -25.46 -8.99 1.95
C ALA A 96 -24.98 -8.25 3.21
N LEU A 97 -24.89 -6.91 3.14
CA LEU A 97 -24.51 -6.08 4.29
C LEU A 97 -25.53 -6.21 5.44
N VAL A 98 -26.82 -6.10 5.14
CA VAL A 98 -27.91 -6.26 6.13
C VAL A 98 -27.87 -7.65 6.75
N ALA A 99 -27.74 -8.70 5.93
CA ALA A 99 -27.66 -10.08 6.43
C ALA A 99 -26.46 -10.31 7.35
N ALA A 100 -25.35 -9.62 7.10
CA ALA A 100 -24.09 -9.80 7.81
C ALA A 100 -23.94 -8.94 9.08
N SER A 101 -24.60 -7.78 9.14
CA SER A 101 -24.36 -6.75 10.17
C SER A 101 -25.62 -6.09 10.74
N GLY A 102 -26.79 -6.32 10.14
CA GLY A 102 -28.03 -5.59 10.46
C GLY A 102 -28.07 -4.14 9.96
N VAL A 103 -26.99 -3.64 9.34
CA VAL A 103 -26.90 -2.25 8.84
C VAL A 103 -27.44 -2.16 7.42
N PHE A 104 -28.32 -1.19 7.18
CA PHE A 104 -28.79 -0.85 5.84
C PHE A 104 -27.96 0.25 5.20
N ARG A 105 -27.48 0.01 3.98
CA ARG A 105 -26.93 1.01 3.06
C ARG A 105 -27.46 0.73 1.67
N ALA A 106 -27.91 1.74 0.93
CA ALA A 106 -28.38 1.57 -0.44
C ALA A 106 -27.25 1.10 -1.38
N ASN A 107 -27.59 0.43 -2.48
CA ASN A 107 -26.61 0.11 -3.52
C ASN A 107 -26.29 1.37 -4.36
N PRO A 108 -25.03 1.55 -4.81
CA PRO A 108 -23.86 0.78 -4.41
C PRO A 108 -23.46 1.08 -2.96
N THR A 109 -23.05 0.06 -2.22
CA THR A 109 -22.81 0.19 -0.78
C THR A 109 -21.47 0.84 -0.46
N GLY A 110 -20.60 1.14 -1.41
CA GLY A 110 -19.28 1.73 -1.16
C GLY A 110 -18.40 0.89 -0.24
N LEU A 111 -18.67 -0.41 -0.11
CA LEU A 111 -17.99 -1.32 0.80
C LEU A 111 -17.60 -2.61 0.10
N ILE A 112 -16.41 -3.12 0.44
CA ILE A 112 -15.87 -4.38 -0.04
C ILE A 112 -15.55 -5.29 1.15
N PRO A 113 -15.52 -6.62 0.96
CA PRO A 113 -15.03 -7.54 1.99
C PRO A 113 -13.58 -7.22 2.33
N CYS A 114 -13.26 -7.09 3.62
CA CYS A 114 -11.88 -6.98 4.05
C CYS A 114 -11.29 -8.40 4.22
N PRO A 115 -10.03 -8.67 3.80
CA PRO A 115 -9.42 -9.99 3.94
C PRO A 115 -9.28 -10.45 5.40
N GLN A 116 -9.01 -11.76 5.58
CA GLN A 116 -8.85 -12.40 6.88
C GLN A 116 -7.61 -11.88 7.62
N ASN A 117 -7.80 -10.83 8.42
CA ASN A 117 -6.87 -10.17 9.36
C ASN A 117 -7.29 -8.72 9.63
N CYS A 118 -8.23 -8.17 8.86
CA CYS A 118 -8.80 -6.86 9.17
C CYS A 118 -9.61 -6.88 10.47
N LYS A 119 -9.60 -5.76 11.20
CA LYS A 119 -10.44 -5.54 12.39
C LYS A 119 -11.93 -5.37 12.05
N VAL A 120 -12.24 -5.13 10.78
CA VAL A 120 -13.59 -4.94 10.25
C VAL A 120 -13.91 -5.96 9.17
N ARG A 121 -15.19 -6.35 9.07
CA ARG A 121 -15.67 -7.29 8.05
C ARG A 121 -15.77 -6.66 6.66
N TYR A 122 -16.10 -5.38 6.62
CA TYR A 122 -16.29 -4.60 5.40
C TYR A 122 -15.59 -3.26 5.56
N THR A 123 -15.00 -2.77 4.47
CA THR A 123 -14.23 -1.53 4.41
C THR A 123 -14.46 -0.81 3.07
N THR A 124 -14.14 0.48 2.99
CA THR A 124 -14.14 1.22 1.72
C THR A 124 -12.93 0.86 0.85
N ALA A 125 -11.78 0.61 1.48
CA ALA A 125 -10.53 0.18 0.88
C ALA A 125 -9.63 -0.56 1.88
N TYR A 126 -8.61 -1.24 1.39
CA TYR A 126 -7.54 -1.81 2.20
C TYR A 126 -6.22 -1.90 1.44
N SER A 127 -5.13 -1.91 2.21
CA SER A 127 -3.76 -2.14 1.74
C SER A 127 -3.24 -3.52 2.13
N LEU A 128 -2.59 -4.20 1.18
CA LEU A 128 -1.71 -5.33 1.40
C LEU A 128 -0.29 -4.88 1.10
N TYR A 129 0.67 -5.33 1.90
CA TYR A 129 2.04 -4.81 1.81
C TYR A 129 3.04 -5.79 1.16
N GLN A 130 2.69 -7.07 1.03
CA GLN A 130 3.56 -8.11 0.45
C GLN A 130 2.75 -9.14 -0.36
N PRO A 131 2.69 -9.02 -1.70
CA PRO A 131 3.13 -7.86 -2.49
C PRO A 131 2.27 -6.62 -2.23
N GLY A 132 2.81 -5.43 -2.54
CA GLY A 132 2.09 -4.17 -2.42
C GLY A 132 0.85 -4.13 -3.31
N ALA A 133 -0.34 -4.00 -2.70
CA ALA A 133 -1.61 -3.88 -3.38
C ALA A 133 -2.60 -3.03 -2.59
N ILE A 134 -3.46 -2.31 -3.31
CA ILE A 134 -4.59 -1.57 -2.77
C ILE A 134 -5.84 -2.02 -3.51
N SER A 135 -6.87 -2.34 -2.72
CA SER A 135 -8.22 -2.63 -3.19
C SER A 135 -9.20 -1.62 -2.62
N TYR A 136 -10.16 -1.17 -3.42
CA TYR A 136 -11.19 -0.22 -2.98
C TYR A 136 -12.54 -0.49 -3.67
N ALA A 137 -13.64 -0.04 -3.08
CA ALA A 137 -14.96 -0.26 -3.67
C ALA A 137 -15.11 0.47 -5.03
N ALA A 138 -15.49 -0.27 -6.07
CA ALA A 138 -15.56 0.21 -7.45
C ALA A 138 -16.49 1.42 -7.63
N SER A 139 -17.55 1.53 -6.82
CA SER A 139 -18.46 2.68 -6.86
C SER A 139 -17.78 4.02 -6.58
N TRP A 140 -16.66 4.03 -5.85
CA TRP A 140 -15.93 5.25 -5.55
C TRP A 140 -15.24 5.86 -6.77
N GLU A 141 -14.95 5.10 -7.84
CA GLU A 141 -14.36 5.66 -9.08
C GLU A 141 -15.26 6.69 -9.76
N SER A 142 -16.57 6.64 -9.50
CA SER A 142 -17.52 7.63 -10.05
C SER A 142 -17.54 8.96 -9.27
N SER A 143 -16.82 9.03 -8.15
CA SER A 143 -16.80 10.19 -7.27
C SER A 143 -15.35 10.63 -7.03
N GLU A 144 -14.89 11.60 -7.81
CA GLU A 144 -13.49 12.05 -7.85
C GLU A 144 -12.91 12.36 -6.46
N ASN A 145 -13.64 13.11 -5.63
CA ASN A 145 -13.19 13.45 -4.28
C ASN A 145 -13.04 12.20 -3.41
N ASN A 146 -14.04 11.31 -3.42
CA ASN A 146 -13.99 10.11 -2.59
C ASN A 146 -12.90 9.15 -3.06
N PHE A 147 -12.73 8.97 -4.37
CA PHE A 147 -11.63 8.19 -4.94
C PHE A 147 -10.28 8.72 -4.48
N ARG A 148 -10.07 10.04 -4.61
CA ARG A 148 -8.81 10.67 -4.21
C ARG A 148 -8.54 10.52 -2.71
N ASP A 149 -9.51 10.83 -1.88
CA ASP A 149 -9.31 10.88 -0.44
C ASP A 149 -9.08 9.47 0.13
N ILE A 150 -9.84 8.46 -0.34
CA ILE A 150 -9.63 7.05 0.01
C ILE A 150 -8.25 6.58 -0.45
N LEU A 151 -7.88 6.86 -1.71
CA LEU A 151 -6.65 6.34 -2.26
C LEU A 151 -5.42 7.05 -1.69
N GLN A 152 -5.52 8.35 -1.36
CA GLN A 152 -4.46 9.06 -0.65
C GLN A 152 -4.18 8.37 0.69
N TYR A 153 -5.22 8.05 1.47
CA TYR A 153 -5.06 7.36 2.74
C TYR A 153 -4.36 6.00 2.59
N GLU A 154 -4.73 5.20 1.57
CA GLU A 154 -4.07 3.92 1.31
C GLU A 154 -2.64 4.06 0.81
N PHE A 155 -2.34 5.10 0.02
CA PHE A 155 -0.96 5.42 -0.36
C PHE A 155 -0.11 5.87 0.82
N GLU A 156 -0.68 6.64 1.76
CA GLU A 156 0.00 6.98 3.01
C GLU A 156 0.40 5.70 3.77
N ASN A 157 -0.52 4.73 3.86
CA ASN A 157 -0.26 3.44 4.51
C ASN A 157 0.89 2.67 3.83
N GLN A 158 0.93 2.61 2.49
CA GLN A 158 2.02 1.97 1.75
C GLN A 158 3.38 2.67 1.97
N ILE A 159 3.38 4.01 1.98
CA ILE A 159 4.58 4.82 2.21
C ILE A 159 5.12 4.60 3.62
N LEU A 160 4.25 4.68 4.63
CA LEU A 160 4.60 4.45 6.03
C LEU A 160 5.13 3.04 6.26
N PHE A 161 4.47 2.02 5.70
CA PHE A 161 4.95 0.65 5.77
C PHE A 161 6.33 0.50 5.13
N ALA A 162 6.57 1.10 3.97
CA ALA A 162 7.87 1.06 3.30
C ALA A 162 9.00 1.72 4.12
N LEU A 163 8.66 2.69 4.96
CA LEU A 163 9.60 3.35 5.89
C LEU A 163 9.73 2.62 7.24
N GLY A 164 9.01 1.53 7.45
CA GLY A 164 9.08 0.69 8.65
C GLY A 164 8.18 1.12 9.81
N TYR A 165 7.17 1.97 9.55
CA TYR A 165 6.15 2.30 10.55
C TYR A 165 5.19 1.14 10.77
N ASP A 166 4.66 1.03 12.00
CA ASP A 166 3.53 0.16 12.30
C ASP A 166 2.23 0.82 11.86
N VAL A 167 1.56 0.19 10.90
CA VAL A 167 0.30 0.66 10.29
C VAL A 167 -0.91 -0.19 10.72
N SER A 168 -0.77 -1.02 11.77
CA SER A 168 -1.83 -1.94 12.24
C SER A 168 -3.08 -1.27 12.83
N TRP A 169 -3.03 0.05 13.02
CA TRP A 169 -4.11 0.89 13.54
C TRP A 169 -4.61 1.94 12.56
N ARG A 170 -4.10 1.91 11.33
CA ARG A 170 -4.56 2.70 10.19
C ARG A 170 -5.48 1.87 9.30
#